data_AF-A6GB44-F1
#
_entry.id   AF-A6GB44-F1
#
_cell.length_a   1.000
_cell.length_b   1.000
_cell.length_c   1.000
_cell.angle_alpha   90.00
_cell.angle_beta   90.00
_cell.angle_gamma   90.00
#
_symmetry.space_group_name_H-M   'P 1'
#
loop_
_entity.id
_entity.type
_entity.pdbx_description
1 polymer ?
#
loop_
_entity_poly.entity_id
_entity_poly.type
_entity_poly.pdbx_seq_one_letter_code
_entity_poly.pdbx_strand_id
1 'polypeptide(L)'
;MPDGPHIRARQVQNSLAALAKLTPEREHEIYAKLDAIDPAILAGVRRARARDWIPLAHDVQLSEVVEATLGPGSDRARARASLTLSLESSTFLEPLVRGVELVFGLEPSALLRQTTRGWAALFLNAGSIRYVVAGPSERLIEYTEIPQVVVDSEVYLNSIAGALEALAGLAKVAATVEVRERDTAERRAVFRARW
;
A
#
# COMPACT_ATOMS: atom_id res chain seq x y z
N MET A 1 3.30 -22.68 -5.09
CA MET A 1 3.08 -21.22 -4.92
C MET A 1 1.60 -21.04 -4.60
N PRO A 2 1.20 -20.04 -3.81
CA PRO A 2 -0.22 -19.78 -3.56
C PRO A 2 -0.97 -19.47 -4.86
N ASP A 3 -2.20 -19.96 -4.98
CA ASP A 3 -3.09 -19.61 -6.09
C ASP A 3 -3.80 -18.27 -5.80
N GLY A 4 -3.83 -17.35 -6.76
CA GLY A 4 -4.49 -16.05 -6.62
C GLY A 4 -3.62 -14.92 -6.03
N PRO A 5 -4.20 -13.72 -5.82
CA PRO A 5 -3.47 -12.52 -5.44
C PRO A 5 -3.08 -12.51 -3.95
N HIS A 6 -1.81 -12.22 -3.68
CA HIS A 6 -1.25 -12.23 -2.33
C HIS A 6 -0.39 -11.00 -2.07
N ILE A 7 -0.22 -10.68 -0.79
CA ILE A 7 0.67 -9.66 -0.26
C ILE A 7 1.63 -10.27 0.78
N ARG A 8 2.82 -9.70 0.92
CA ARG A 8 3.78 -10.11 1.95
C ARG A 8 3.19 -9.89 3.35
N ALA A 9 3.27 -10.92 4.18
CA ALA A 9 2.79 -10.87 5.56
C ALA A 9 3.37 -9.69 6.35
N ARG A 10 4.67 -9.39 6.17
CA ARG A 10 5.32 -8.26 6.83
C ARG A 10 4.63 -6.93 6.54
N GLN A 11 4.11 -6.73 5.33
CA GLN A 11 3.42 -5.49 4.96
C GLN A 11 2.11 -5.34 5.76
N VAL A 12 1.31 -6.40 5.85
CA VAL A 12 0.05 -6.39 6.61
C VAL A 12 0.33 -6.25 8.12
N GLN A 13 1.40 -6.89 8.62
CA GLN A 13 1.85 -6.73 10.01
C GLN A 13 2.27 -5.29 10.33
N ASN A 14 3.00 -4.64 9.44
CA ASN A 14 3.36 -3.23 9.57
C ASN A 14 2.12 -2.33 9.50
N SER A 15 1.12 -2.71 8.71
CA SER A 15 -0.18 -2.06 8.63
C SER A 15 -0.97 -2.12 9.94
N LEU A 16 -0.99 -3.27 10.62
CA LEU A 16 -1.59 -3.41 11.95
C LEU A 16 -0.78 -2.62 13.01
N ALA A 17 0.54 -2.64 12.93
CA ALA A 17 1.39 -1.86 13.84
C ALA A 17 1.21 -0.34 13.66
N ALA A 18 1.01 0.12 12.43
CA ALA A 18 0.67 1.51 12.13
C ALA A 18 -0.70 1.89 12.71
N LEU A 19 -1.69 1.01 12.59
CA LEU A 19 -3.02 1.20 13.16
C LEU A 19 -2.96 1.36 14.68
N ALA A 20 -2.26 0.45 15.38
CA ALA A 20 -2.11 0.48 16.83
C ALA A 20 -1.47 1.80 17.34
N LYS A 21 -0.60 2.42 16.53
CA LYS A 21 0.02 3.71 16.85
C LYS A 21 -0.90 4.90 16.58
N LEU A 22 -1.69 4.85 15.51
CA LEU A 22 -2.53 5.97 15.09
C LEU A 22 -3.80 6.09 15.93
N THR A 23 -4.42 4.97 16.30
CA THR A 23 -5.71 4.94 17.01
C THR A 23 -5.75 3.80 18.04
N PRO A 24 -4.90 3.84 19.09
CA PRO A 24 -4.86 2.79 20.11
C PRO A 24 -6.22 2.57 20.79
N GLU A 25 -7.01 3.63 20.96
CA GLU A 25 -8.32 3.60 21.62
C GLU A 25 -9.43 2.93 20.79
N ARG A 26 -9.23 2.74 19.48
CA ARG A 26 -10.21 2.12 18.56
C ARG A 26 -9.75 0.79 17.99
N GLU A 27 -8.53 0.35 18.31
CA GLU A 27 -7.93 -0.88 17.77
C GLU A 27 -8.80 -2.12 18.02
N HIS A 28 -9.33 -2.26 19.24
CA HIS A 28 -10.18 -3.40 19.60
C HIS A 28 -11.48 -3.46 18.77
N GLU A 29 -12.08 -2.31 18.45
CA GLU A 29 -13.29 -2.25 17.61
C GLU A 29 -12.98 -2.72 16.19
N ILE A 30 -11.85 -2.30 15.62
CA ILE A 30 -11.42 -2.70 14.28
C ILE A 30 -11.15 -4.21 14.24
N TYR A 31 -10.47 -4.75 15.26
CA TYR A 31 -10.19 -6.18 15.33
C TYR A 31 -11.46 -7.01 15.49
N ALA A 32 -12.40 -6.57 16.33
CA ALA A 32 -13.69 -7.24 16.49
C ALA A 32 -14.49 -7.26 15.16
N LYS A 33 -14.47 -6.17 14.38
CA LYS A 33 -15.12 -6.12 13.06
C LYS A 33 -14.45 -7.05 12.05
N LEU A 34 -13.12 -7.13 12.02
CA LEU A 34 -12.40 -8.06 11.15
C LEU A 34 -12.70 -9.52 11.51
N ASP A 35 -12.66 -9.85 12.80
CA ASP A 35 -13.00 -11.20 13.28
C ASP A 35 -14.45 -11.57 12.97
N ALA A 36 -15.37 -10.60 12.97
CA ALA A 36 -16.78 -10.82 12.58
C ALA A 36 -16.97 -11.05 11.07
N ILE A 37 -16.10 -10.49 10.22
CA ILE A 37 -16.11 -10.72 8.77
C ILE A 37 -15.55 -12.10 8.46
N ASP A 38 -14.33 -12.37 8.94
CA ASP A 38 -13.67 -13.66 8.81
C ASP A 38 -12.57 -13.79 9.89
N PRO A 39 -12.73 -14.70 10.87
CA PRO A 39 -11.72 -14.97 11.90
C PRO A 39 -10.35 -15.37 11.34
N ALA A 40 -10.28 -15.84 10.10
CA ALA A 40 -9.02 -16.22 9.45
C ALA A 40 -8.14 -15.01 9.09
N ILE A 41 -8.70 -13.79 8.96
CA ILE A 41 -7.95 -12.58 8.60
C ILE A 41 -6.86 -12.30 9.63
N LEU A 42 -7.25 -12.02 10.89
CA LEU A 42 -6.31 -11.68 11.94
C LEU A 42 -5.49 -12.90 12.37
N ALA A 43 -6.11 -14.09 12.43
CA ALA A 43 -5.39 -15.32 12.77
C ALA A 43 -4.27 -15.63 11.76
N GLY A 44 -4.53 -15.42 10.46
CA GLY A 44 -3.55 -15.60 9.39
C GLY A 44 -2.37 -14.64 9.53
N VAL A 45 -2.64 -13.34 9.72
CA VAL A 45 -1.58 -12.32 9.87
C VAL A 45 -0.73 -12.56 11.13
N ARG A 46 -1.36 -12.93 12.25
CA ARG A 46 -0.68 -13.19 13.53
C ARG A 46 0.22 -14.44 13.49
N ARG A 47 -0.17 -15.46 12.72
CA ARG A 47 0.59 -16.72 12.60
C ARG A 47 1.66 -16.69 11.50
N ALA A 48 1.49 -15.83 10.50
CA ALA A 48 2.40 -15.72 9.37
C ALA A 48 3.79 -15.22 9.78
N ARG A 49 4.84 -15.82 9.23
CA ARG A 49 6.20 -15.28 9.28
C ARG A 49 6.28 -14.09 8.33
N ALA A 50 7.19 -13.16 8.59
CA ALA A 50 7.34 -11.93 7.80
C ALA A 50 7.42 -12.15 6.27
N ARG A 51 8.04 -13.25 5.83
CA ARG A 51 8.22 -13.59 4.41
C ARG A 51 7.05 -14.38 3.79
N ASP A 52 6.10 -14.82 4.59
CA ASP A 52 4.96 -15.60 4.09
C ASP A 52 4.04 -14.71 3.24
N TRP A 53 3.17 -15.37 2.48
CA TRP A 53 2.19 -14.71 1.61
C TRP A 53 0.82 -14.83 2.25
N ILE A 54 0.07 -13.72 2.28
CA ILE A 54 -1.29 -13.63 2.81
C ILE A 54 -2.22 -13.24 1.66
N PRO A 55 -3.45 -13.77 1.58
CA PRO A 55 -4.43 -13.34 0.59
C PRO A 55 -4.59 -11.82 0.58
N LEU A 56 -4.49 -11.20 -0.60
CA LEU A 56 -4.58 -9.74 -0.74
C LEU A 56 -5.93 -9.21 -0.24
N ALA A 57 -6.99 -10.00 -0.37
CA ALA A 57 -8.33 -9.66 0.12
C ALA A 57 -8.33 -9.31 1.62
N HIS A 58 -7.45 -9.91 2.44
CA HIS A 58 -7.35 -9.58 3.86
C HIS A 58 -6.88 -8.14 4.10
N ASP A 59 -5.95 -7.65 3.28
CA ASP A 59 -5.45 -6.28 3.37
C ASP A 59 -6.49 -5.27 2.86
N VAL A 60 -7.25 -5.64 1.81
CA VAL A 60 -8.39 -4.84 1.34
C VAL A 60 -9.48 -4.73 2.41
N GLN A 61 -9.83 -5.84 3.08
CA GLN A 61 -10.82 -5.84 4.16
C GLN A 61 -10.33 -5.03 5.37
N LEU A 62 -9.05 -5.12 5.72
CA LEU A 62 -8.45 -4.25 6.75
C LEU A 62 -8.66 -2.78 6.39
N SER A 63 -8.38 -2.41 5.13
CA SER A 63 -8.57 -1.05 4.66
C SER A 63 -10.00 -0.55 4.79
N GLU A 64 -10.97 -1.34 4.35
CA GLU A 64 -12.40 -0.99 4.41
C GLU A 64 -12.91 -0.87 5.84
N VAL A 65 -12.51 -1.79 6.73
CA VAL A 65 -12.91 -1.73 8.15
C VAL A 65 -12.33 -0.50 8.85
N VAL A 66 -11.06 -0.15 8.58
CA VAL A 66 -10.42 1.04 9.14
C VAL A 66 -11.20 2.29 8.73
N GLU A 67 -11.45 2.48 7.43
CA GLU A 67 -12.19 3.62 6.90
C GLU A 67 -13.61 3.69 7.46
N ALA A 68 -14.33 2.55 7.51
CA ALA A 68 -15.68 2.48 8.07
C ALA A 68 -15.73 2.77 9.58
N THR A 69 -14.62 2.58 10.30
CA THR A 69 -14.58 2.73 11.77
C THR A 69 -14.10 4.10 12.21
N LEU A 70 -13.19 4.72 11.45
CA LEU A 70 -12.52 5.97 11.81
C LEU A 70 -12.92 7.14 10.90
N GLY A 71 -13.60 6.86 9.78
CA GLY A 71 -14.11 7.84 8.85
C GLY A 71 -13.20 8.05 7.62
N PRO A 72 -13.64 8.93 6.70
CA PRO A 72 -12.97 9.14 5.41
C PRO A 72 -11.50 9.58 5.54
N GLY A 73 -10.62 8.98 4.75
CA GLY A 73 -9.19 9.26 4.69
C GLY A 73 -8.35 8.62 5.80
N SER A 74 -8.98 7.94 6.76
CA SER A 74 -8.25 7.30 7.86
C SER A 74 -7.37 6.16 7.37
N ASP A 75 -7.82 5.40 6.38
CA ASP A 75 -7.04 4.30 5.85
C ASP A 75 -5.85 4.76 5.01
N ARG A 76 -6.00 5.89 4.30
CA ARG A 76 -4.91 6.57 3.62
C ARG A 76 -3.82 7.00 4.60
N ALA A 77 -4.19 7.57 5.75
CA ALA A 77 -3.24 7.94 6.79
C ALA A 77 -2.52 6.71 7.37
N ARG A 78 -3.26 5.61 7.61
CA ARG A 78 -2.70 4.32 8.03
C ARG A 78 -1.71 3.76 7.01
N ALA A 79 -2.07 3.74 5.73
CA ALA A 79 -1.22 3.21 4.67
C ALA A 79 0.07 4.02 4.50
N ARG A 80 -0.01 5.34 4.63
CA ARG A 80 1.15 6.23 4.69
C ARG A 80 2.10 5.83 5.83
N ALA A 81 1.57 5.70 7.05
CA ALA A 81 2.35 5.28 8.22
C ALA A 81 2.91 3.85 8.09
N SER A 82 2.13 2.92 7.54
CA SER A 82 2.54 1.54 7.27
C SER A 82 3.71 1.47 6.30
N LEU A 83 3.70 2.27 5.23
CA LEU A 83 4.84 2.29 4.32
C LEU A 83 6.07 2.88 4.99
N THR A 84 5.95 3.96 5.76
CA THR A 84 7.08 4.50 6.54
C THR A 84 7.72 3.45 7.43
N LEU A 85 6.93 2.70 8.20
CA LEU A 85 7.44 1.58 9.00
C LEU A 85 8.11 0.50 8.15
N SER A 86 7.60 0.25 6.95
CA SER A 86 8.17 -0.74 6.04
C SER A 86 9.49 -0.28 5.44
N LEU A 87 9.66 1.01 5.17
CA LEU A 87 10.91 1.59 4.67
C LEU A 87 11.99 1.57 5.76
N GLU A 88 11.61 1.67 7.04
CA GLU A 88 12.51 1.62 8.20
C GLU A 88 12.86 0.20 8.67
N SER A 89 11.97 -0.77 8.47
CA SER A 89 12.07 -2.08 9.16
C SER A 89 11.96 -3.30 8.25
N SER A 90 11.78 -3.12 6.94
CA SER A 90 11.65 -4.23 6.00
C SER A 90 12.96 -4.49 5.26
N THR A 91 13.46 -5.71 5.38
CA THR A 91 14.56 -6.24 4.56
C THR A 91 14.25 -6.22 3.06
N PHE A 92 12.98 -6.04 2.66
CA PHE A 92 12.58 -6.01 1.25
C PHE A 92 12.62 -4.61 0.63
N LEU A 93 12.18 -3.58 1.36
CA LEU A 93 12.02 -2.23 0.80
C LEU A 93 13.20 -1.31 1.13
N GLU A 94 13.82 -1.49 2.30
CA GLU A 94 14.97 -0.69 2.72
C GLU A 94 16.11 -0.74 1.68
N PRO A 95 16.50 -1.90 1.11
CA PRO A 95 17.58 -1.94 0.12
C PRO A 95 17.22 -1.20 -1.18
N LEU A 96 15.94 -1.19 -1.57
CA LEU A 96 15.48 -0.48 -2.77
C LEU A 96 15.61 1.03 -2.59
N VAL A 97 15.22 1.55 -1.42
CA VAL A 97 15.34 2.98 -1.09
C VAL A 97 16.80 3.39 -0.97
N ARG A 98 17.60 2.65 -0.21
CA ARG A 98 19.04 2.93 -0.06
C ARG A 98 19.77 2.93 -1.40
N GLY A 99 19.43 1.99 -2.28
CA GLY A 99 20.00 1.94 -3.63
C GLY A 99 19.69 3.20 -4.45
N VAL A 100 18.48 3.74 -4.34
CA VAL A 100 18.11 5.00 -4.99
C VAL A 100 18.85 6.18 -4.38
N GLU A 101 18.86 6.26 -3.05
CA GLU A 101 19.53 7.34 -2.32
C GLU A 101 21.01 7.43 -2.72
N LEU A 102 21.70 6.29 -2.83
CA LEU A 102 23.13 6.25 -3.21
C LEU A 102 23.40 6.67 -4.66
N VAL A 103 22.50 6.38 -5.59
CA VAL A 103 22.74 6.58 -7.04
C VAL A 103 22.14 7.88 -7.57
N PHE A 104 20.96 8.25 -7.08
CA PHE A 104 20.16 9.36 -7.60
C PHE A 104 19.90 10.45 -6.55
N GLY A 105 20.35 10.25 -5.31
CA GLY A 105 19.90 11.05 -4.17
C GLY A 105 18.42 10.81 -3.86
N LEU A 106 17.86 11.67 -3.00
CA LEU A 106 16.45 11.62 -2.61
C LEU A 106 15.59 12.44 -3.58
N GLU A 107 15.57 12.05 -4.85
CA GLU A 107 14.73 12.68 -5.89
C GLU A 107 13.32 12.03 -5.92
N PRO A 108 12.21 12.79 -5.81
CA PRO A 108 10.86 12.22 -5.72
C PRO A 108 10.52 11.28 -6.87
N SER A 109 10.91 11.63 -8.10
CA SER A 109 10.62 10.86 -9.29
C SER A 109 11.41 9.55 -9.33
N ALA A 110 12.67 9.54 -8.90
CA ALA A 110 13.51 8.36 -8.76
C ALA A 110 12.93 7.38 -7.71
N LEU A 111 12.44 7.90 -6.60
CA LEU A 111 11.77 7.13 -5.55
C LEU A 111 10.45 6.53 -6.06
N LEU A 112 9.56 7.35 -6.65
CA LEU A 112 8.28 6.88 -7.18
C LEU A 112 8.46 5.88 -8.33
N ARG A 113 9.56 5.90 -9.07
CA ARG A 113 9.87 4.89 -10.09
C ARG A 113 10.11 3.51 -9.49
N GLN A 114 10.62 3.43 -8.26
CA GLN A 114 10.83 2.14 -7.57
C GLN A 114 9.55 1.45 -7.17
N THR A 115 8.40 2.12 -7.23
CA THR A 115 7.09 1.51 -6.97
C THR A 115 6.86 0.27 -7.85
N THR A 116 7.36 0.29 -9.09
CA THR A 116 7.34 -0.86 -10.01
C THR A 116 8.00 -2.11 -9.41
N ARG A 117 9.17 -1.95 -8.80
CA ARG A 117 9.92 -3.04 -8.15
C ARG A 117 9.36 -3.37 -6.77
N GLY A 118 8.98 -2.35 -6.00
CA GLY A 118 8.38 -2.51 -4.68
C GLY A 118 7.08 -3.31 -4.74
N TRP A 119 6.23 -3.05 -5.74
CA TRP A 119 5.01 -3.81 -5.96
C TRP A 119 5.30 -5.28 -6.25
N ALA A 120 6.21 -5.58 -7.18
CA ALA A 120 6.58 -6.97 -7.46
C ALA A 120 7.24 -7.68 -6.27
N ALA A 121 7.87 -6.94 -5.34
CA ALA A 121 8.47 -7.50 -4.13
C ALA A 121 7.42 -7.80 -3.03
N LEU A 122 6.40 -6.94 -2.93
CA LEU A 122 5.37 -6.99 -1.89
C LEU A 122 4.14 -7.79 -2.30
N PHE A 123 3.85 -7.89 -3.60
CA PHE A 123 2.63 -8.50 -4.12
C PHE A 123 2.95 -9.63 -5.09
N LEU A 124 2.11 -10.64 -5.08
CA LEU A 124 2.18 -11.81 -5.94
C LEU A 124 0.84 -11.96 -6.67
N ASN A 125 0.88 -12.23 -7.98
CA ASN A 125 -0.30 -12.34 -8.84
C ASN A 125 -1.25 -11.12 -8.74
N ALA A 126 -0.69 -9.92 -8.63
CA ALA A 126 -1.45 -8.69 -8.39
C ALA A 126 -1.27 -7.66 -9.52
N GLY A 127 -1.15 -8.13 -10.76
CA GLY A 127 -0.95 -7.26 -11.91
C GLY A 127 0.44 -6.60 -11.96
N SER A 128 0.54 -5.52 -12.71
CA SER A 128 1.79 -4.82 -13.01
C SER A 128 1.64 -3.31 -12.84
N ILE A 129 2.77 -2.63 -12.66
CA ILE A 129 2.84 -1.17 -12.55
C ILE A 129 3.74 -0.61 -13.64
N ARG A 130 3.32 0.50 -14.24
CA ARG A 130 4.11 1.36 -15.11
C ARG A 130 4.27 2.74 -14.53
N TYR A 131 5.47 3.29 -14.61
CA TYR A 131 5.77 4.66 -14.22
C TYR A 131 5.92 5.55 -15.45
N VAL A 132 5.26 6.71 -15.46
CA VAL A 132 5.23 7.64 -16.59
C VAL A 132 5.58 9.05 -16.14
N VAL A 133 6.47 9.70 -16.89
CA VAL A 133 6.77 11.14 -16.72
C VAL A 133 5.74 11.93 -17.52
N ALA A 134 4.84 12.64 -16.82
CA ALA A 134 3.76 13.41 -17.45
C ALA A 134 4.06 14.91 -17.54
N GLY A 135 5.02 15.41 -16.76
CA GLY A 135 5.49 16.79 -16.81
C GLY A 135 6.68 17.00 -15.87
N PRO A 136 7.18 18.24 -15.70
CA PRO A 136 8.31 18.53 -14.83
C PRO A 136 8.06 18.07 -13.37
N SER A 137 6.89 18.44 -12.83
CA SER A 137 6.44 18.19 -11.45
C SER A 137 5.26 17.22 -11.35
N GLU A 138 5.01 16.45 -12.42
CA GLU A 138 3.88 15.52 -12.48
C GLU A 138 4.33 14.14 -12.95
N ARG A 139 3.87 13.09 -12.28
CA ARG A 139 4.08 11.69 -12.65
C ARG A 139 2.77 10.92 -12.61
N LEU A 140 2.67 9.93 -13.48
CA LEU A 140 1.59 8.95 -13.44
C LEU A 140 2.17 7.58 -13.06
N ILE A 141 1.41 6.85 -12.25
CA ILE A 141 1.71 5.47 -11.86
C ILE A 141 0.49 4.66 -12.25
N GLU A 142 0.64 3.84 -13.27
CA GLU A 142 -0.45 3.09 -13.88
C GLU A 142 -0.38 1.64 -13.41
N TYR A 143 -1.49 1.14 -12.91
CA TYR A 143 -1.67 -0.22 -12.46
C TYR A 143 -2.54 -0.94 -13.48
N THR A 144 -2.08 -2.08 -13.97
CA THR A 144 -2.77 -2.88 -14.99
C THR A 144 -2.91 -4.32 -14.53
N GLU A 145 -4.02 -4.96 -14.91
CA GLU A 145 -4.37 -6.33 -14.54
C GLU A 145 -4.41 -6.55 -13.02
N ILE A 146 -4.73 -5.50 -12.24
CA ILE A 146 -4.85 -5.62 -10.79
C ILE A 146 -6.02 -6.54 -10.41
N PRO A 147 -5.99 -7.16 -9.22
CA PRO A 147 -7.07 -8.04 -8.80
C PRO A 147 -8.41 -7.31 -8.68
N GLN A 148 -9.52 -8.00 -8.97
CA GLN A 148 -10.85 -7.39 -8.91
C GLN A 148 -11.14 -6.78 -7.53
N VAL A 149 -10.76 -7.48 -6.47
CA VAL A 149 -10.89 -7.00 -5.07
C VAL A 149 -10.16 -5.67 -4.81
N VAL A 150 -9.09 -5.36 -5.55
CA VAL A 150 -8.37 -4.09 -5.44
C VAL A 150 -9.10 -3.00 -6.22
N VAL A 151 -9.44 -3.26 -7.48
CA VAL A 151 -10.08 -2.24 -8.33
C VAL A 151 -11.51 -1.94 -7.91
N ASP A 152 -12.18 -2.84 -7.18
CA ASP A 152 -13.51 -2.63 -6.63
C ASP A 152 -13.52 -1.75 -5.35
N SER A 153 -12.39 -1.70 -4.63
CA SER A 153 -12.28 -0.96 -3.38
C SER A 153 -11.66 0.42 -3.60
N GLU A 154 -12.51 1.45 -3.62
CA GLU A 154 -12.05 2.85 -3.66
C GLU A 154 -11.18 3.20 -2.46
N VAL A 155 -11.54 2.68 -1.28
CA VAL A 155 -10.78 2.84 -0.05
C VAL A 155 -9.36 2.31 -0.21
N TYR A 156 -9.21 1.08 -0.71
CA TYR A 156 -7.90 0.48 -0.90
C TYR A 156 -7.05 1.23 -1.94
N LEU A 157 -7.65 1.69 -3.04
CA LEU A 157 -6.96 2.55 -4.02
C LEU A 157 -6.48 3.85 -3.36
N ASN A 158 -7.33 4.52 -2.58
CA ASN A 158 -6.93 5.72 -1.84
C ASN A 158 -5.80 5.47 -0.84
N SER A 159 -5.74 4.26 -0.29
CA SER A 159 -4.67 3.84 0.61
C SER A 159 -3.35 3.58 -0.11
N ILE A 160 -3.39 3.02 -1.32
CA ILE A 160 -2.22 2.97 -2.21
C ILE A 160 -1.71 4.39 -2.46
N ALA A 161 -2.60 5.37 -2.72
CA ALA A 161 -2.18 6.76 -2.89
C ALA A 161 -1.46 7.31 -1.64
N GLY A 162 -1.98 7.04 -0.43
CA GLY A 162 -1.33 7.42 0.83
C GLY A 162 0.05 6.78 1.03
N ALA A 163 0.21 5.51 0.63
CA ALA A 163 1.51 4.85 0.63
C ALA A 163 2.49 5.53 -0.34
N LEU A 164 2.04 5.85 -1.56
CA LEU A 164 2.87 6.55 -2.55
C LEU A 164 3.31 7.95 -2.07
N GLU A 165 2.47 8.64 -1.30
CA GLU A 165 2.85 9.90 -0.63
C GLU A 165 3.96 9.71 0.40
N ALA A 166 3.95 8.62 1.18
CA ALA A 166 5.04 8.32 2.11
C ALA A 166 6.38 8.15 1.37
N LEU A 167 6.35 7.46 0.23
CA LEU A 167 7.54 7.23 -0.59
C LEU A 167 8.09 8.54 -1.17
N ALA A 168 7.24 9.40 -1.73
CA ALA A 168 7.66 10.72 -2.20
C ALA A 168 8.13 11.62 -1.05
N GLY A 169 7.54 11.47 0.14
CA GLY A 169 7.92 12.20 1.35
C GLY A 169 9.36 11.96 1.80
N LEU A 170 9.98 10.84 1.42
CA LEU A 170 11.41 10.61 1.67
C LEU A 170 12.31 11.65 0.99
N ALA A 171 11.87 12.24 -0.12
CA ALA A 171 12.55 13.34 -0.79
C ALA A 171 12.46 14.69 -0.05
N LYS A 172 11.75 14.73 1.09
CA LYS A 172 11.43 15.96 1.83
C LYS A 172 10.66 16.98 0.99
N VAL A 173 9.87 16.50 0.02
CA VAL A 173 8.97 17.33 -0.79
C VAL A 173 7.52 17.04 -0.41
N ALA A 174 6.70 18.09 -0.40
CA ALA A 174 5.26 17.99 -0.19
C ALA A 174 4.57 17.47 -1.47
N ALA A 175 4.58 16.15 -1.63
CA ALA A 175 3.88 15.49 -2.73
C ALA A 175 2.44 15.15 -2.37
N THR A 176 1.53 15.27 -3.35
CA THR A 176 0.17 14.76 -3.29
C THR A 176 0.00 13.65 -4.31
N VAL A 177 -0.71 12.59 -3.94
CA VAL A 177 -1.05 11.49 -4.86
C VAL A 177 -2.55 11.26 -4.87
N GLU A 178 -3.18 11.18 -6.02
CA GLU A 178 -4.62 10.93 -6.13
C GLU A 178 -4.93 9.85 -7.16
N VAL A 179 -6.06 9.17 -6.99
CA VAL A 179 -6.60 8.25 -8.00
C VAL A 179 -7.17 9.12 -9.12
N ARG A 180 -6.52 9.11 -10.29
CA ARG A 180 -6.91 9.90 -11.46
C ARG A 180 -7.93 9.18 -12.33
N GLU A 181 -7.77 7.88 -12.48
CA GLU A 181 -8.61 7.01 -13.31
C GLU A 181 -8.77 5.66 -12.61
N ARG A 182 -9.96 5.09 -12.70
CA ARG A 182 -10.31 3.77 -12.19
C ARG A 182 -11.21 3.12 -13.23
N ASP A 183 -10.78 1.98 -13.75
CA ASP A 183 -11.52 1.17 -14.71
C ASP A 183 -11.64 -0.26 -14.16
N THR A 184 -12.83 -0.59 -13.67
CA THR A 184 -13.11 -1.91 -13.08
C THR A 184 -13.22 -3.00 -14.12
N ALA A 185 -13.62 -2.69 -15.36
CA ALA A 185 -13.76 -3.66 -16.44
C ALA A 185 -12.38 -4.08 -16.96
N GLU A 186 -11.49 -3.12 -17.17
CA GLU A 186 -10.12 -3.36 -17.63
C GLU A 186 -9.15 -3.68 -16.47
N ARG A 187 -9.65 -3.72 -15.23
CA ARG A 187 -8.86 -3.93 -14.01
C ARG A 187 -7.63 -3.03 -13.98
N ARG A 188 -7.86 -1.72 -14.14
CA ARG A 188 -6.84 -0.68 -14.27
C ARG A 188 -7.10 0.48 -13.31
N ALA A 189 -6.03 1.05 -12.78
CA ALA A 189 -6.07 2.30 -12.02
C ALA A 189 -4.88 3.18 -12.38
N VAL A 190 -5.07 4.50 -12.41
CA VAL A 190 -3.99 5.46 -12.66
C VAL A 190 -3.92 6.41 -11.47
N PHE A 191 -2.73 6.51 -10.88
CA PHE A 191 -2.43 7.47 -9.83
C PHE A 191 -1.68 8.65 -10.42
N ARG A 192 -2.03 9.86 -10.00
CA ARG A 192 -1.32 11.09 -10.35
C ARG A 192 -0.59 11.62 -9.12
N ALA A 193 0.72 11.75 -9.23
CA ALA A 193 1.59 12.35 -8.22
C ALA A 193 2.06 13.74 -8.66
N ARG A 194 1.99 14.71 -7.76
CA ARG A 194 2.43 16.10 -7.98
C ARG A 194 3.23 16.63 -6.81
N TRP A 195 4.24 17.46 -7.09
CA TRP A 195 5.08 18.11 -6.08
C TRP A 195 5.72 19.41 -6.58
#